data_AF-A0A6J8DVP0-F1
#
_entry.id   AF-A0A6J8DVP0-F1
#
_cell.length_a   1.000
_cell.length_b   1.000
_cell.length_c   1.000
_cell.angle_alpha   90.00
_cell.angle_beta   90.00
_cell.angle_gamma   90.00
#
_symmetry.space_group_name_H-M   'P 1'
#
loop_
_entity.id
_entity.type
_entity.pdbx_description
1 polymer ?
#
loop_
_entity_poly.entity_id
_entity_poly.type
_entity_poly.pdbx_seq_one_letter_code
_entity_poly.pdbx_strand_id
1 'polypeptide(L)'
;MKDKFQHKWIHDEMSFCKTTGFWWLVFKEGKGMYYIICKKHNILTSGLNFYITGAKRYKRHAVEQHSNSANHHKGITCEITRGVSVFHKEHEERLRVGEEIQIKAFMAAYWIMKYEIPFKLVSILSLTQKLGVNDLKYFNHKGQGSLQEIFLLFGETLYKNIITDTNSSMAYSLLVDDVTDISVQW
;
A
#
# COMPACT_ATOMS: atom_id res chain seq x y z
N MET A 1 -36.37 5.32 34.32
CA MET A 1 -35.14 6.13 34.08
C MET A 1 -34.42 5.53 32.86
N LYS A 2 -34.15 6.30 31.80
CA LYS A 2 -33.49 5.78 30.59
C LYS A 2 -32.00 5.58 30.89
N ASP A 3 -31.49 4.36 30.72
CA ASP A 3 -30.05 4.04 30.80
C ASP A 3 -29.27 4.88 29.79
N LYS A 4 -28.74 6.02 30.24
CA LYS A 4 -27.87 6.88 29.45
C LYS A 4 -26.44 6.38 29.60
N PHE A 5 -25.75 6.31 28.47
CA PHE A 5 -24.33 5.97 28.40
C PHE A 5 -23.50 6.85 29.35
N GLN A 6 -22.52 6.24 30.01
CA GLN A 6 -21.61 6.93 30.93
C GLN A 6 -20.19 6.86 30.34
N HIS A 7 -19.57 8.02 30.09
CA HIS A 7 -18.23 8.09 29.46
C HIS A 7 -17.15 7.30 30.21
N LYS A 8 -17.30 7.14 31.53
CA LYS A 8 -16.42 6.30 32.37
C LYS A 8 -16.33 4.83 31.90
N TRP A 9 -17.31 4.32 31.15
CA TRP A 9 -17.30 2.95 30.63
C TRP A 9 -16.30 2.73 29.47
N ILE A 10 -15.80 3.80 28.83
CA ILE A 10 -14.79 3.74 27.77
C ILE A 10 -13.41 3.38 28.34
N HIS A 11 -13.20 3.61 29.63
CA HIS A 11 -11.95 3.33 30.33
C HIS A 11 -12.09 2.13 31.29
N ASP A 12 -13.24 1.44 31.27
CA ASP A 12 -13.48 0.23 32.06
C ASP A 12 -12.74 -0.95 31.39
N GLU A 13 -12.23 -1.89 32.18
CA GLU A 13 -11.55 -3.10 31.67
C GLU A 13 -12.40 -3.84 30.64
N MET A 14 -13.72 -3.76 30.77
CA MET A 14 -14.68 -4.34 29.83
C MET A 14 -14.49 -3.87 28.38
N SER A 15 -14.00 -2.64 28.18
CA SER A 15 -13.78 -2.04 26.85
C SER A 15 -12.41 -2.34 26.25
N PHE A 16 -11.54 -3.05 26.99
CA PHE A 16 -10.20 -3.46 26.60
C PHE A 16 -10.10 -4.97 26.42
N CYS A 17 -9.55 -5.42 25.29
CA CYS A 17 -9.30 -6.84 25.08
C CYS A 17 -7.84 -7.14 25.45
N LYS A 18 -7.61 -7.81 26.58
CA LYS A 18 -6.27 -8.21 27.03
C LYS A 18 -5.56 -9.13 26.02
N THR A 19 -6.32 -9.94 25.28
CA THR A 19 -5.78 -10.88 24.29
C THR A 19 -5.22 -10.18 23.04
N THR A 20 -5.86 -9.10 22.59
CA THR A 20 -5.40 -8.35 21.41
C THR A 20 -4.58 -7.10 21.77
N GLY A 21 -4.64 -6.65 23.03
CA GLY A 21 -4.03 -5.40 23.47
C GLY A 21 -4.76 -4.14 22.98
N PHE A 22 -5.99 -4.26 22.46
CA PHE A 22 -6.75 -3.15 21.88
C PHE A 22 -8.01 -2.81 22.68
N TRP A 23 -8.31 -1.51 22.75
CA TRP A 23 -9.62 -1.00 23.15
C TRP A 23 -10.62 -1.29 22.02
N TRP A 24 -11.52 -2.24 22.24
CA TRP A 24 -12.43 -2.71 21.20
C TRP A 24 -13.74 -1.91 21.13
N LEU A 25 -14.01 -1.11 22.16
CA LEU A 25 -15.19 -0.25 22.28
C LEU A 25 -14.77 1.22 22.25
N VAL A 26 -15.22 1.99 21.24
CA VAL A 26 -14.83 3.39 21.04
C VAL A 26 -16.04 4.30 20.87
N PHE A 27 -16.03 5.45 21.55
CA PHE A 27 -17.01 6.53 21.34
C PHE A 27 -16.52 7.51 20.28
N LYS A 28 -17.41 7.89 19.36
CA LYS A 28 -17.20 9.04 18.48
C LYS A 28 -18.31 10.06 18.71
N GLU A 29 -17.91 11.27 19.09
CA GLU A 29 -18.83 12.38 19.33
C GLU A 29 -19.72 12.65 18.11
N GLY A 30 -21.00 12.95 18.36
CA GLY A 30 -22.02 13.13 17.33
C GLY A 30 -22.49 11.86 16.59
N LYS A 31 -21.75 10.75 16.67
CA LYS A 31 -22.09 9.49 15.99
C LYS A 31 -22.52 8.37 16.94
N GLY A 32 -21.83 8.20 18.05
CA GLY A 32 -22.11 7.16 19.04
C GLY A 32 -20.97 6.14 19.17
N MET A 33 -21.29 5.00 19.75
CA MET A 33 -20.34 3.96 20.15
C MET A 33 -20.18 2.87 19.08
N TYR A 34 -18.94 2.38 18.89
CA TYR A 34 -18.57 1.36 17.90
C TYR A 34 -17.79 0.20 18.51
N TYR A 35 -18.05 -1.01 18.02
CA TYR A 35 -17.21 -2.19 18.22
C TYR A 35 -16.14 -2.26 17.12
N ILE A 36 -14.96 -1.70 17.36
CA ILE A 36 -13.98 -1.45 16.29
C ILE A 36 -13.38 -2.73 15.71
N ILE A 37 -13.13 -3.76 16.52
CA ILE A 37 -12.56 -5.03 16.05
C ILE A 37 -13.57 -5.74 15.14
N CYS A 38 -14.82 -5.85 15.60
CA CYS A 38 -15.89 -6.47 14.83
C CYS A 38 -16.18 -5.70 13.53
N LYS A 39 -16.12 -4.36 13.58
CA LYS A 39 -16.26 -3.50 12.40
C LYS A 39 -15.11 -3.71 11.40
N LYS A 40 -13.86 -3.73 11.88
CA LYS A 40 -12.65 -3.88 11.07
C LYS A 40 -12.65 -5.18 10.27
N HIS A 41 -13.14 -6.27 10.86
CA HIS A 41 -13.21 -7.59 10.23
C HIS A 41 -14.57 -7.89 9.59
N ASN A 42 -15.44 -6.88 9.45
CA ASN A 42 -16.78 -6.99 8.89
C ASN A 42 -17.60 -8.16 9.48
N ILE A 43 -17.48 -8.39 10.79
CA ILE A 43 -18.20 -9.47 11.45
C ILE A 43 -19.59 -9.00 11.81
N LEU A 44 -20.55 -9.53 11.06
CA LEU A 44 -21.97 -9.29 11.26
C LEU A 44 -22.41 -9.87 12.60
N THR A 45 -22.84 -9.00 13.50
CA THR A 45 -23.61 -9.43 14.67
C THR A 45 -25.08 -9.41 14.29
N SER A 46 -25.76 -10.54 14.48
CA SER A 46 -27.19 -10.67 14.23
C SER A 46 -27.95 -9.61 15.04
N GLY A 47 -28.56 -8.65 14.34
CA GLY A 47 -29.62 -7.80 14.87
C GLY A 47 -29.35 -6.29 14.98
N LEU A 48 -28.12 -5.79 14.98
CA LEU A 48 -27.90 -4.35 15.21
C LEU A 48 -26.78 -3.74 14.35
N ASN A 49 -27.17 -2.78 13.50
CA ASN A 49 -26.33 -1.92 12.65
C ASN A 49 -25.36 -1.00 13.43
N PHE A 50 -24.99 -1.34 14.67
CA PHE A 50 -24.15 -0.52 15.54
C PHE A 50 -22.72 -0.37 15.03
N TYR A 51 -22.19 -1.35 14.30
CA TYR A 51 -20.88 -1.23 13.65
C TYR A 51 -20.90 -0.19 12.50
N ILE A 52 -22.06 0.05 11.88
CA ILE A 52 -22.24 1.00 10.76
C ILE A 52 -22.59 2.39 11.30
N THR A 53 -23.68 2.50 12.07
CA THR A 53 -24.31 3.80 12.42
C THR A 53 -23.90 4.36 13.78
N GLY A 54 -23.22 3.56 14.60
CA GLY A 54 -22.86 3.93 15.97
C GLY A 54 -24.08 3.87 16.90
N ALA A 55 -23.98 3.17 18.03
CA ALA A 55 -25.12 3.14 18.95
C ALA A 55 -25.17 4.41 19.81
N LYS A 56 -26.33 5.06 19.82
CA LYS A 56 -26.63 6.25 20.64
C LYS A 56 -27.15 5.93 22.05
N ARG A 57 -27.57 4.68 22.27
CA ARG A 57 -28.01 4.16 23.58
C ARG A 57 -27.27 2.86 23.85
N TYR A 58 -26.62 2.77 25.01
CA TYR A 58 -25.83 1.61 25.41
C TYR A 58 -26.26 1.17 26.80
N LYS A 59 -26.54 -0.14 26.94
CA LYS A 59 -26.72 -0.80 28.23
C LYS A 59 -25.46 -1.59 28.52
N ARG A 60 -24.94 -1.51 29.75
CA ARG A 60 -23.74 -2.26 30.20
C ARG A 60 -23.86 -3.75 29.88
N HIS A 61 -25.01 -4.36 30.22
CA HIS A 61 -25.28 -5.77 29.94
C HIS A 61 -25.15 -6.15 28.45
N ALA A 62 -25.49 -5.24 27.52
CA ALA A 62 -25.35 -5.50 26.09
C ALA A 62 -23.88 -5.49 25.62
N VAL A 63 -23.02 -4.70 26.29
CA VAL A 63 -21.56 -4.72 26.07
C VAL A 63 -20.99 -6.05 26.53
N GLU A 64 -21.35 -6.49 27.75
CA GLU A 64 -20.92 -7.76 28.33
C GLU A 64 -21.37 -8.94 27.46
N GLN A 65 -22.64 -8.94 27.03
CA GLN A 65 -23.17 -9.98 26.15
C GLN A 65 -22.44 -10.02 24.79
N HIS A 66 -22.13 -8.86 24.21
CA HIS A 66 -21.37 -8.81 22.96
C HIS A 66 -19.92 -9.27 23.16
N SER A 67 -19.24 -8.84 24.21
CA SER A 67 -17.87 -9.26 24.53
C SER A 67 -17.78 -10.79 24.63
N ASN A 68 -18.78 -11.41 25.24
CA ASN A 68 -18.89 -12.87 25.36
C ASN A 68 -19.45 -13.58 24.12
N SER A 69 -19.81 -12.84 23.05
CA SER A 69 -20.42 -13.42 21.86
C SER A 69 -19.39 -14.13 20.97
N ALA A 70 -19.83 -15.19 20.26
CA ALA A 70 -19.00 -15.90 19.29
C ALA A 70 -18.47 -14.98 18.17
N ASN A 71 -19.25 -13.97 17.78
CA ASN A 71 -18.86 -12.98 16.77
C ASN A 71 -17.69 -12.11 17.23
N HIS A 72 -17.71 -11.66 18.49
CA HIS A 72 -16.60 -10.89 19.06
C HIS A 72 -15.33 -11.74 19.15
N HIS A 73 -15.44 -12.98 19.63
CA HIS A 73 -14.34 -13.93 19.66
C HIS A 73 -13.76 -14.19 18.27
N LYS A 74 -14.62 -14.36 17.26
CA LYS A 74 -14.17 -14.47 15.86
C LYS A 74 -13.38 -13.24 15.41
N GLY A 75 -13.79 -12.04 15.83
CA GLY A 75 -13.08 -10.79 15.56
C GLY A 75 -11.72 -10.71 16.23
N ILE A 76 -11.64 -11.14 17.49
CA ILE A 76 -10.39 -11.27 18.22
C ILE A 76 -9.47 -12.25 17.49
N THR A 77 -9.96 -13.43 17.13
CA THR A 77 -9.16 -14.43 16.40
C THR A 77 -8.66 -13.86 15.07
N CYS A 78 -9.52 -13.21 14.29
CA CYS A 78 -9.10 -12.55 13.04
C CYS A 78 -8.03 -11.48 13.28
N GLU A 79 -8.13 -10.67 14.33
CA GLU A 79 -7.14 -9.65 14.66
C GLU A 79 -5.80 -10.28 15.07
N ILE A 80 -5.81 -11.32 15.90
CA ILE A 80 -4.61 -12.06 16.29
C ILE A 80 -3.97 -12.70 15.06
N THR A 81 -4.76 -13.43 14.27
CA THR A 81 -4.30 -14.07 13.03
C THR A 81 -3.72 -13.03 12.07
N ARG A 82 -4.33 -11.85 11.93
CA ARG A 82 -3.77 -10.75 11.14
C ARG A 82 -2.42 -10.28 11.70
N GLY A 83 -2.31 -10.09 13.01
CA GLY A 83 -1.09 -9.63 13.68
C GLY A 83 0.07 -10.63 13.64
N VAL A 84 -0.21 -11.93 13.55
CA VAL A 84 0.82 -12.99 13.43
C VAL A 84 1.04 -13.47 12.00
N SER A 85 0.14 -13.16 11.06
CA SER A 85 0.24 -13.62 9.67
C SER A 85 1.37 -12.92 8.94
N VAL A 86 2.41 -13.69 8.60
CA VAL A 86 3.53 -13.24 7.76
C VAL A 86 3.03 -12.80 6.39
N PHE A 87 2.07 -13.51 5.80
CA PHE A 87 1.47 -13.14 4.51
C PHE A 87 0.76 -11.79 4.56
N HIS A 88 0.04 -11.52 5.65
CA HIS A 88 -0.66 -10.25 5.80
C HIS A 88 0.31 -9.09 5.97
N LYS A 89 1.34 -9.25 6.82
CA LYS A 89 2.40 -8.25 6.98
C LYS A 89 3.11 -7.97 5.66
N GLU A 90 3.44 -9.02 4.91
CA GLU A 90 4.10 -8.90 3.60
C GLU A 90 3.22 -8.18 2.57
N HIS A 91 1.91 -8.42 2.60
CA HIS A 91 0.94 -7.73 1.74
C HIS A 91 0.76 -6.26 2.12
N GLU A 92 0.62 -5.94 3.40
CA GLU A 92 0.52 -4.55 3.87
C GLU A 92 1.80 -3.76 3.56
N GLU A 93 2.96 -4.37 3.76
CA GLU A 93 4.23 -3.74 3.44
C GLU A 93 4.31 -3.43 1.93
N ARG A 94 3.96 -4.40 1.08
CA ARG A 94 3.89 -4.19 -0.38
C ARG A 94 3.00 -2.99 -0.76
N LEU A 95 1.85 -2.83 -0.12
CA LEU A 95 0.97 -1.68 -0.36
C LEU A 95 1.60 -0.37 0.13
N ARG A 96 2.28 -0.41 1.28
CA ARG A 96 2.93 0.75 1.91
C ARG A 96 4.07 1.31 1.06
N VAL A 97 4.90 0.43 0.48
CA VAL A 97 6.11 0.84 -0.27
C VAL A 97 5.93 0.84 -1.79
N GLY A 98 4.73 0.52 -2.30
CA GLY A 98 4.49 0.30 -3.73
C GLY A 98 4.90 1.49 -4.63
N GLU A 99 4.52 2.71 -4.25
CA GLU A 99 4.87 3.93 -5.01
C GLU A 99 6.38 4.20 -4.99
N GLU A 100 7.00 4.12 -3.81
CA GLU A 100 8.44 4.35 -3.64
C GLU A 100 9.29 3.38 -4.47
N ILE A 101 8.85 2.13 -4.58
CA ILE A 101 9.51 1.10 -5.39
C ILE A 101 9.44 1.43 -6.88
N GLN A 102 8.29 1.88 -7.37
CA GLN A 102 8.16 2.33 -8.76
C GLN A 102 9.14 3.49 -9.01
N ILE A 103 9.17 4.49 -8.14
CA ILE A 103 10.09 5.63 -8.25
C ILE A 103 11.55 5.16 -8.30
N LYS A 104 11.97 4.29 -7.38
CA LYS A 104 13.34 3.72 -7.37
C LYS A 104 13.66 2.97 -8.67
N ALA A 105 12.73 2.17 -9.17
CA ALA A 105 12.93 1.42 -10.41
C ALA A 105 13.05 2.33 -11.64
N PHE A 106 12.18 3.34 -11.74
CA PHE A 106 12.23 4.33 -12.81
C PHE A 106 13.48 5.22 -12.72
N MET A 107 13.93 5.59 -11.52
CA MET A 107 15.20 6.30 -11.34
C MET A 107 16.39 5.47 -11.82
N ALA A 108 16.43 4.18 -11.51
CA ALA A 108 17.47 3.29 -12.02
C ALA A 108 17.42 3.17 -13.55
N ALA A 109 16.22 3.06 -14.14
CA ALA A 109 16.03 3.02 -15.58
C ALA A 109 16.50 4.32 -16.26
N TYR A 110 16.10 5.47 -15.72
CA TYR A 110 16.57 6.78 -16.17
C TYR A 110 18.09 6.90 -16.10
N TRP A 111 18.71 6.46 -15.01
CA TRP A 111 20.15 6.49 -14.85
C TRP A 111 20.86 5.65 -15.92
N ILE A 112 20.37 4.43 -16.20
CA ILE A 112 20.89 3.57 -17.28
C ILE A 112 20.82 4.29 -18.62
N MET A 113 19.67 4.90 -18.94
CA MET A 113 19.48 5.63 -20.20
C MET A 113 20.40 6.84 -20.30
N LYS A 114 20.50 7.63 -19.23
CA LYS A 114 21.31 8.86 -19.18
C LYS A 114 22.80 8.58 -19.44
N TYR A 115 23.28 7.43 -18.98
CA TYR A 115 24.68 7.01 -19.15
C TYR A 115 24.86 5.99 -20.27
N GLU A 116 23.86 5.80 -21.13
CA GLU A 116 23.92 4.94 -22.31
C GLU A 116 24.36 3.51 -22.01
N ILE A 117 23.98 3.00 -20.83
CA ILE A 117 24.38 1.67 -20.38
C ILE A 117 23.49 0.62 -21.09
N PRO A 118 24.08 -0.46 -21.65
CA PRO A 118 23.32 -1.53 -22.27
C PRO A 118 22.28 -2.14 -21.33
N PHE A 119 21.14 -2.52 -21.90
CA PHE A 119 19.90 -2.93 -21.24
C PHE A 119 20.06 -3.99 -20.13
N LYS A 120 20.32 -3.51 -18.90
CA LYS A 120 20.58 -4.34 -17.71
C LYS A 120 19.77 -3.91 -16.48
N LEU A 121 18.59 -3.30 -16.69
CA LEU A 121 17.76 -2.77 -15.60
C LEU A 121 17.46 -3.83 -14.53
N VAL A 122 17.02 -5.03 -14.91
CA VAL A 122 16.75 -6.11 -13.94
C VAL A 122 18.00 -6.51 -13.15
N SER A 123 19.16 -6.58 -13.81
CA SER A 123 20.43 -6.87 -13.14
C SER A 123 20.80 -5.76 -12.15
N ILE A 124 20.60 -4.49 -12.52
CA ILE A 124 20.86 -3.34 -11.65
C ILE A 124 19.92 -3.35 -10.45
N LEU A 125 18.62 -3.54 -10.64
CA LEU A 125 17.67 -3.65 -9.52
C LEU A 125 18.02 -4.82 -8.59
N SER A 126 18.49 -5.95 -9.15
CA SER A 126 18.93 -7.10 -8.36
C SER A 126 20.20 -6.80 -7.55
N LEU A 127 21.14 -6.06 -8.12
CA LEU A 127 22.33 -5.59 -7.40
C LEU A 127 21.94 -4.63 -6.27
N THR A 128 21.11 -3.64 -6.57
CA THR A 128 20.64 -2.64 -5.59
C THR A 128 19.89 -3.30 -4.42
N GLN A 129 19.11 -4.34 -4.70
CA GLN A 129 18.48 -5.15 -3.65
C GLN A 129 19.52 -5.84 -2.75
N LYS A 130 20.58 -6.43 -3.33
CA LYS A 130 21.68 -7.04 -2.57
C LYS A 130 22.49 -6.04 -1.75
N LEU A 131 22.51 -4.77 -2.17
CA LEU A 131 23.17 -3.68 -1.45
C LEU A 131 22.32 -3.06 -0.33
N GLY A 132 21.13 -3.60 -0.06
CA GLY A 132 20.32 -3.24 1.11
C GLY A 132 18.97 -2.59 0.80
N VAL A 133 18.65 -2.33 -0.47
CA VAL A 133 17.33 -1.80 -0.87
C VAL A 133 16.33 -2.95 -1.01
N ASN A 134 16.01 -3.56 0.14
CA ASN A 134 15.29 -4.83 0.23
C ASN A 134 13.86 -4.79 -0.33
N ASP A 135 13.23 -3.61 -0.33
CA ASP A 135 11.88 -3.38 -0.81
C ASP A 135 11.74 -3.56 -2.34
N LEU A 136 12.84 -3.48 -3.11
CA LEU A 136 12.85 -3.80 -4.54
C LEU A 136 12.38 -5.22 -4.88
N LYS A 137 12.33 -6.13 -3.88
CA LYS A 137 11.71 -7.45 -4.03
C LYS A 137 10.26 -7.38 -4.47
N TYR A 138 9.53 -6.29 -4.19
CA TYR A 138 8.14 -6.12 -4.60
C TYR A 138 7.96 -5.48 -5.98
N PHE A 139 9.04 -5.10 -6.67
CA PHE A 139 8.94 -4.66 -8.07
C PHE A 139 8.66 -5.85 -8.99
N ASN A 140 7.46 -5.90 -9.56
CA ASN A 140 6.99 -7.04 -10.36
C ASN A 140 7.17 -6.85 -11.88
N HIS A 141 7.50 -5.65 -12.35
CA HIS A 141 7.62 -5.31 -13.77
C HIS A 141 9.00 -5.68 -14.34
N LYS A 142 9.44 -6.92 -14.12
CA LYS A 142 10.77 -7.42 -14.54
C LYS A 142 10.75 -8.17 -15.87
N GLY A 143 9.57 -8.41 -16.44
CA GLY A 143 9.41 -9.09 -17.73
C GLY A 143 9.81 -8.20 -18.90
N GLN A 144 10.24 -8.80 -20.01
CA GLN A 144 10.72 -8.08 -21.19
C GLN A 144 9.70 -7.06 -21.72
N GLY A 145 8.41 -7.41 -21.78
CA GLY A 145 7.35 -6.49 -22.21
C GLY A 145 7.24 -5.25 -21.32
N SER A 146 7.22 -5.42 -20.00
CA SER A 146 7.17 -4.28 -19.08
C SER A 146 8.43 -3.43 -19.14
N LEU A 147 9.60 -4.04 -19.34
CA LEU A 147 10.83 -3.28 -19.54
C LEU A 147 10.72 -2.47 -20.83
N GLN A 148 10.31 -3.06 -21.95
CA GLN A 148 10.10 -2.33 -23.20
C GLN A 148 9.16 -1.14 -23.03
N GLU A 149 8.04 -1.31 -22.34
CA GLU A 149 7.10 -0.22 -22.04
C GLU A 149 7.75 0.92 -21.24
N ILE A 150 8.56 0.61 -20.23
CA ILE A 150 9.29 1.62 -19.43
C ILE A 150 10.19 2.46 -20.35
N PHE A 151 10.96 1.82 -21.23
CA PHE A 151 11.86 2.53 -22.13
C PHE A 151 11.13 3.30 -23.23
N LEU A 152 10.03 2.76 -23.75
CA LEU A 152 9.17 3.47 -24.70
C LEU A 152 8.59 4.74 -24.07
N LEU A 153 8.15 4.67 -22.81
CA LEU A 153 7.65 5.83 -22.08
C LEU A 153 8.73 6.92 -21.91
N PHE A 154 9.96 6.52 -21.56
CA PHE A 154 11.08 7.47 -21.50
C PHE A 154 11.37 8.09 -22.87
N GLY A 155 11.43 7.26 -23.92
CA GLY A 155 11.67 7.72 -25.29
C GLY A 155 10.59 8.69 -25.77
N GLU A 156 9.31 8.39 -25.52
CA GLU A 156 8.19 9.27 -25.87
C GLU A 156 8.26 10.60 -25.09
N THR A 157 8.59 10.55 -23.80
CA THR A 157 8.73 11.75 -22.97
C THR A 157 9.88 12.63 -23.44
N LEU A 158 11.04 12.04 -23.72
CA LEU A 158 12.20 12.76 -24.26
C LEU A 158 11.88 13.36 -25.63
N TYR A 159 11.26 12.58 -26.51
CA TYR A 159 10.85 13.04 -27.83
C TYR A 159 9.93 14.27 -27.74
N LYS A 160 8.90 14.22 -26.89
CA LYS A 160 7.97 15.35 -26.67
C LYS A 160 8.70 16.59 -26.17
N ASN A 161 9.63 16.43 -25.24
CA ASN A 161 10.42 17.55 -24.71
C ASN A 161 11.29 18.15 -25.83
N ILE A 162 12.03 17.33 -26.57
CA ILE A 162 12.88 17.77 -27.68
C ILE A 162 12.06 18.52 -28.75
N ILE A 163 10.90 17.99 -29.14
CA ILE A 163 10.03 18.64 -30.14
C ILE A 163 9.50 19.99 -29.62
N THR A 164 9.12 20.06 -28.35
CA THR A 164 8.66 21.31 -27.73
C THR A 164 9.76 22.36 -27.75
N ASP A 165 10.97 21.99 -27.31
CA ASP A 165 12.13 22.88 -27.28
C ASP A 165 12.52 23.33 -28.70
N THR A 166 12.52 22.40 -29.66
CA THR A 166 12.84 22.67 -31.06
C THR A 166 11.85 23.64 -31.69
N ASN A 167 10.55 23.45 -31.47
CA ASN A 167 9.51 24.34 -32.01
C ASN A 167 9.55 25.75 -31.39
N SER A 168 10.05 25.88 -30.17
CA SER A 168 10.23 27.18 -29.50
C SER A 168 11.54 27.89 -29.88
N SER A 169 12.47 27.19 -30.54
CA SER A 169 13.78 27.70 -30.88
C SER A 169 13.75 28.44 -32.22
N MET A 170 14.48 29.56 -32.30
CA MET A 170 14.58 30.36 -33.54
C MET A 170 15.33 29.62 -34.66
N ALA A 171 16.26 28.74 -34.30
CA ALA A 171 17.03 27.92 -35.21
C ALA A 171 17.50 26.65 -34.49
N TYR A 172 17.78 25.60 -35.25
CA TYR A 172 18.37 24.35 -34.78
C TYR A 172 19.38 23.83 -35.81
N SER A 173 20.34 23.04 -35.35
CA SER A 173 21.35 22.38 -36.19
C SER A 173 21.27 20.88 -36.01
N LEU A 174 21.32 20.13 -37.11
CA LEU A 174 21.35 18.66 -37.11
C LEU A 174 22.76 18.19 -37.45
N LEU A 175 23.36 17.39 -36.57
CA LEU A 175 24.58 16.65 -36.87
C LEU A 175 24.17 15.27 -37.37
N VAL A 176 24.58 14.96 -38.60
CA VAL A 176 24.36 13.65 -39.22
C VAL A 176 25.74 13.00 -39.36
N ASP A 177 25.92 11.85 -38.72
CA ASP A 177 27.08 11.01 -38.87
C ASP A 177 26.69 9.76 -39.68
N ASP A 178 27.56 9.33 -40.58
CA ASP A 178 27.31 8.21 -41.49
C ASP A 178 28.12 7.01 -41.00
N VAL A 179 27.43 6.00 -40.44
CA VAL A 179 28.07 4.82 -39.86
C VAL A 179 27.98 3.65 -40.84
N THR A 180 29.11 3.30 -41.47
CA THR A 180 29.20 2.11 -42.32
C THR A 180 29.55 0.90 -41.46
N ASP A 181 28.58 0.02 -41.21
CA ASP A 181 28.83 -1.24 -40.52
C ASP A 181 29.71 -2.19 -41.36
N ILE A 182 30.98 -2.33 -41.00
CA ILE A 182 31.84 -3.39 -41.53
C ILE A 182 31.70 -4.61 -40.61
N SER A 183 30.71 -5.46 -40.88
CA SER A 183 30.60 -6.75 -40.19
C SER A 183 31.60 -7.73 -40.81
N VAL A 184 32.69 -8.02 -40.10
CA VAL A 184 33.63 -9.09 -40.48
C VAL A 184 32.99 -10.43 -40.14
N GLN A 185 32.54 -11.19 -41.14
CA GLN A 185 32.18 -12.59 -40.97
C GLN A 185 33.48 -13.39 -40.84
N TRP A 186 33.66 -14.05 -39.70
CA TRP A 186 34.73 -15.03 -39.47
C TRP A 186 34.21 -16.44 -39.74
#